data_AF-A0A2N0Q210-F1
#
_entry.id   AF-A0A2N0Q210-F1
#
_cell.length_a   1.000
_cell.length_b   1.000
_cell.length_c   1.000
_cell.angle_alpha   90.00
_cell.angle_beta   90.00
_cell.angle_gamma   90.00
#
_symmetry.space_group_name_H-M   'P 1'
#
loop_
_entity.id
_entity.type
_entity.pdbx_description
1 polymer ?
#
loop_
_entity_poly.entity_id
_entity_poly.type
_entity_poly.pdbx_seq_one_letter_code
_entity_poly.pdbx_strand_id
1 'polypeptide(L)'
;MPPKTVSQRPTSSAITYAVLAAAAVGFLAVFVFRRIYPQPRRGRDQDDEAPTRPETRRVTRTERDQRNLASRLFRNALLPPKKKTISISMKNTLLWNPSSDPDSPNHAFIENIVPFLHQLSKIYVIHLICPVSSEQEKQQILG
;
A
#
# COMPACT_ATOMS: atom_id res chain seq x y z
N MET A 1 -35.25 -21.14 55.54
CA MET A 1 -35.12 -21.65 54.15
C MET A 1 -34.16 -20.75 53.40
N PRO A 2 -33.04 -21.24 52.85
CA PRO A 2 -32.11 -20.39 52.10
C PRO A 2 -32.63 -20.12 50.68
N PRO A 3 -32.42 -18.92 50.11
CA PRO A 3 -32.83 -18.63 48.74
C PRO A 3 -31.90 -19.32 47.74
N LYS A 4 -32.50 -20.01 46.76
CA LYS A 4 -31.78 -20.62 45.64
C LYS A 4 -31.21 -19.52 44.75
N THR A 5 -29.88 -19.45 44.65
CA THR A 5 -29.17 -18.62 43.68
C THR A 5 -29.37 -19.21 42.28
N VAL A 6 -30.13 -18.50 41.45
CA VAL A 6 -30.33 -18.83 40.04
C VAL A 6 -29.04 -18.51 39.29
N SER A 7 -28.30 -19.55 38.91
CA SER A 7 -27.13 -19.44 38.05
C SER A 7 -27.59 -19.05 36.63
N GLN A 8 -27.45 -17.77 36.31
CA GLN A 8 -27.71 -17.25 34.97
C GLN A 8 -26.62 -17.76 34.03
N ARG A 9 -26.98 -18.73 33.17
CA ARG A 9 -26.11 -19.13 32.07
C ARG A 9 -25.99 -17.94 31.11
N PRO A 10 -24.76 -17.54 30.73
CA PRO A 10 -24.60 -16.47 29.75
C PRO A 10 -25.26 -16.90 28.44
N THR A 11 -26.16 -16.07 27.94
CA THR A 11 -26.83 -16.25 26.65
C THR A 11 -25.76 -16.26 25.56
N SER A 12 -25.87 -17.19 24.61
CA SER A 12 -24.88 -17.40 23.54
C SER A 12 -24.51 -16.11 22.79
N SER A 13 -25.44 -15.16 22.69
CA SER A 13 -25.23 -13.84 22.09
C SER A 13 -24.22 -12.98 22.86
N ALA A 14 -24.19 -13.02 24.19
CA ALA A 14 -23.24 -12.26 24.99
C ALA A 14 -21.79 -12.68 24.72
N ILE A 15 -21.58 -13.99 24.52
CA ILE A 15 -20.27 -14.54 24.15
C ILE A 15 -19.88 -14.06 22.75
N THR A 16 -20.80 -14.09 21.79
CA THR A 16 -20.54 -13.61 20.42
C THR A 16 -20.15 -12.14 20.39
N TYR A 17 -20.85 -11.28 21.13
CA TYR A 17 -20.52 -9.85 21.21
C TYR A 17 -19.18 -9.60 21.92
N ALA A 18 -18.89 -10.35 22.99
CA ALA A 18 -17.61 -10.24 23.69
C ALA A 18 -16.43 -10.61 22.77
N VAL A 19 -16.57 -11.67 21.96
CA VAL A 19 -15.55 -12.08 20.99
C VAL A 19 -15.38 -11.04 19.89
N LEU A 20 -16.48 -10.50 19.34
CA LEU A 20 -16.43 -9.43 18.33
C LEU A 20 -15.77 -8.16 18.86
N ALA A 21 -16.12 -7.76 20.09
CA ALA A 21 -15.52 -6.59 20.73
C ALA A 21 -14.01 -6.79 20.96
N ALA A 22 -13.60 -7.97 21.47
CA ALA A 22 -12.19 -8.29 21.66
C ALA A 22 -11.40 -8.29 20.35
N ALA A 23 -11.97 -8.87 19.27
CA ALA A 23 -11.36 -8.88 17.95
C ALA A 23 -11.24 -7.46 17.36
N ALA A 24 -12.26 -6.62 17.51
CA ALA A 24 -12.24 -5.24 17.04
C ALA A 24 -11.17 -4.40 17.76
N VAL A 25 -11.07 -4.53 19.09
CA VAL A 25 -10.05 -3.83 19.89
C VAL A 25 -8.65 -4.32 19.54
N GLY A 26 -8.46 -5.64 19.40
CA GLY A 26 -7.18 -6.23 19.00
C GLY A 26 -6.74 -5.76 17.61
N PHE A 27 -7.66 -5.74 16.64
CA PHE A 27 -7.38 -5.24 15.29
C PHE A 27 -7.00 -3.76 15.30
N LEU A 28 -7.73 -2.93 16.04
CA LEU A 28 -7.44 -1.50 16.15
C LEU A 28 -6.08 -1.24 16.81
N ALA A 29 -5.75 -2.00 17.88
CA ALA A 29 -4.46 -1.91 18.55
C ALA A 29 -3.30 -2.27 17.61
N VAL A 30 -3.41 -3.37 16.86
CA VAL A 30 -2.39 -3.79 15.89
C VAL A 30 -2.28 -2.79 14.73
N PHE A 31 -3.41 -2.28 14.23
CA PHE A 31 -3.45 -1.29 13.16
C PHE A 31 -2.74 0.01 13.57
N VAL A 32 -3.03 0.50 14.77
CA VAL A 32 -2.36 1.69 15.33
C VAL A 32 -0.88 1.41 15.59
N PHE A 33 -0.53 0.25 16.16
CA PHE A 33 0.86 -0.12 16.45
C PHE A 33 1.71 -0.21 15.17
N ARG A 34 1.21 -0.88 14.12
CA ARG A 34 1.89 -0.93 12.81
C ARG A 34 2.03 0.43 12.15
N ARG A 35 1.12 1.36 12.45
CA ARG A 35 1.12 2.70 11.89
C ARG A 35 2.06 3.65 12.63
N ILE A 36 2.21 3.50 13.95
CA ILE A 36 3.09 4.33 14.79
C ILE A 36 4.53 3.81 14.78
N TYR A 37 4.72 2.49 14.72
CA TYR A 37 6.03 1.86 14.62
C TYR A 37 6.19 1.18 13.26
N PRO A 38 6.45 1.95 12.18
CA PRO A 38 6.96 1.34 10.97
C PRO A 38 8.27 0.65 11.35
N GLN A 39 8.30 -0.68 11.21
CA GLN A 39 9.50 -1.49 11.38
C GLN A 39 10.66 -0.76 10.71
N PRO A 40 11.74 -0.40 11.44
CA PRO A 40 12.92 0.13 10.80
C PRO A 40 13.40 -0.94 9.84
N ARG A 41 13.39 -0.58 8.55
CA ARG A 41 13.98 -1.36 7.49
C ARG A 41 15.38 -1.72 7.99
N ARG A 42 15.65 -3.03 8.14
CA ARG A 42 16.93 -3.59 8.57
C ARG A 42 17.97 -3.29 7.50
N GLY A 43 18.39 -2.03 7.45
CA GLY A 43 19.52 -1.51 6.70
C GLY A 43 20.75 -1.77 7.55
N ARG A 44 21.47 -2.81 7.15
CA ARG A 44 22.88 -2.97 7.39
C ARG A 44 23.57 -1.71 6.87
N ASP A 45 24.17 -0.93 7.76
CA ASP A 45 25.38 -0.13 7.51
C ASP A 45 26.06 0.10 8.86
N GLN A 46 27.30 -0.36 8.93
CA GLN A 46 28.31 -0.06 9.94
C GLN A 46 28.62 1.45 9.87
N ASP A 47 28.91 2.08 11.01
CA ASP A 47 30.03 3.02 11.24
C ASP A 47 29.80 3.83 12.54
N ASP A 48 30.60 3.45 13.54
CA ASP A 48 31.31 4.19 14.60
C ASP A 48 30.75 5.39 15.40
N GLU A 49 31.07 5.29 16.70
CA GLU A 49 31.45 6.35 17.66
C GLU A 49 30.38 7.04 18.55
N ALA A 50 30.61 6.91 19.86
CA ALA A 50 30.02 7.69 20.95
C ALA A 50 31.18 8.38 21.72
N PRO A 51 30.99 9.22 22.76
CA PRO A 51 29.77 9.80 23.37
C PRO A 51 29.90 11.32 23.73
N THR A 52 28.81 12.05 24.01
CA THR A 52 28.85 13.18 24.97
C THR A 52 27.47 13.58 25.54
N ARG A 53 27.37 13.64 26.88
CA ARG A 53 26.33 14.28 27.72
C ARG A 53 26.79 15.73 28.06
N PRO A 54 26.00 16.69 28.64
CA PRO A 54 24.86 16.49 29.56
C PRO A 54 23.62 17.44 29.41
N GLU A 55 22.62 17.13 30.26
CA GLU A 55 21.38 17.85 30.68
C GLU A 55 21.37 19.39 30.56
N THR A 56 20.27 20.05 30.18
CA THR A 56 19.07 20.31 31.01
C THR A 56 18.03 21.08 30.15
N ARG A 57 16.74 20.74 30.24
CA ARG A 57 15.56 21.67 30.28
C ARG A 57 14.28 20.86 30.00
N ARG A 58 13.73 20.29 31.06
CA ARG A 58 12.39 19.70 31.10
C ARG A 58 11.36 20.84 31.01
N VAL A 59 10.91 21.15 29.80
CA VAL A 59 9.68 21.92 29.57
C VAL A 59 8.93 21.24 28.42
N THR A 60 7.86 20.51 28.77
CA THR A 60 6.72 20.10 27.94
C THR A 60 6.96 20.01 26.42
N ARG A 61 7.85 19.12 25.99
CA ARG A 61 8.18 18.88 24.56
C ARG A 61 7.17 17.96 23.86
N THR A 62 6.45 17.15 24.62
CA THR A 62 5.48 16.16 24.12
C THR A 62 4.26 16.77 23.43
N GLU A 63 3.76 17.93 23.88
CA GLU A 63 2.56 18.56 23.30
C GLU A 63 2.82 19.25 21.95
N ARG A 64 4.00 19.87 21.77
CA ARG A 64 4.37 20.52 20.50
C ARG A 64 4.63 19.50 19.40
N ASP A 65 5.26 18.36 19.73
CA ASP A 65 5.51 17.30 18.77
C ASP A 65 4.20 16.60 18.33
N GLN A 66 3.22 16.45 19.24
CA GLN A 66 1.89 15.92 18.88
C GLN A 66 1.11 16.85 17.95
N ARG A 67 1.12 18.16 18.17
CA ARG A 67 0.46 19.14 17.27
C ARG A 67 1.13 19.20 15.90
N ASN A 68 2.45 19.02 15.84
CA ASN A 68 3.21 18.93 14.58
C ASN A 68 2.95 17.60 13.84
N LEU A 69 2.77 16.49 14.56
CA LEU A 69 2.37 15.21 13.97
C LEU A 69 0.94 15.26 13.43
N ALA A 70 -0.02 15.75 14.23
CA ALA A 70 -1.41 15.88 13.80
C ALA A 70 -1.53 16.78 12.55
N SER A 71 -0.87 17.94 12.56
CA SER A 71 -0.89 18.84 11.40
C SER A 71 -0.19 18.28 10.16
N ARG A 72 0.80 17.38 10.30
CA ARG A 72 1.38 16.61 9.18
C ARG A 72 0.45 15.50 8.68
N LEU A 73 -0.31 14.87 9.58
CA LEU A 73 -1.29 13.84 9.23
C LEU A 73 -2.49 14.41 8.47
N PHE A 74 -3.01 15.57 8.88
CA PHE A 74 -4.11 16.24 8.17
C PHE A 74 -3.67 16.82 6.82
N ARG A 75 -2.42 17.29 6.70
CA ARG A 75 -1.91 17.80 5.42
C ARG A 75 -1.79 16.71 4.35
N ASN A 76 -1.44 15.48 4.74
CA ASN A 76 -1.32 14.35 3.81
C ASN A 76 -2.64 13.62 3.54
N ALA A 77 -3.66 13.78 4.40
CA ALA A 77 -4.99 13.20 4.21
C ALA A 77 -5.89 14.03 3.28
N LEU A 78 -5.63 15.34 3.17
CA LEU A 78 -6.36 16.26 2.29
C LEU A 78 -5.78 16.32 0.87
N LEU A 79 -4.56 15.80 0.68
CA LEU A 79 -3.98 15.68 -0.66
C LEU A 79 -4.51 14.40 -1.32
N PRO A 80 -5.00 14.47 -2.57
CA PRO A 80 -5.40 13.27 -3.30
C PRO A 80 -4.22 12.29 -3.33
N PRO A 81 -4.46 10.99 -3.09
CA PRO A 81 -3.39 10.00 -3.00
C PRO A 81 -2.54 10.08 -4.27
N LYS A 82 -1.24 10.37 -4.11
CA LYS A 82 -0.31 10.47 -5.23
C LYS A 82 -0.33 9.14 -5.97
N LYS A 83 -0.74 9.17 -7.25
CA LYS A 83 -0.73 7.99 -8.11
C LYS A 83 0.66 7.38 -8.11
N LYS A 84 0.75 6.08 -7.88
CA LYS A 84 2.02 5.35 -7.94
C LYS A 84 2.43 5.19 -9.39
N THR A 85 3.72 5.20 -9.67
CA THR A 85 4.24 5.00 -11.03
C THR A 85 4.44 3.51 -11.28
N ILE A 86 3.97 3.01 -12.42
CA ILE A 86 4.22 1.64 -12.89
C ILE A 86 4.78 1.68 -14.31
N SER A 87 5.80 0.88 -14.56
CA SER A 87 6.38 0.70 -15.89
C SER A 87 6.05 -0.71 -16.39
N ILE A 88 5.43 -0.82 -17.56
CA ILE A 88 5.00 -2.08 -18.15
C ILE A 88 5.69 -2.24 -19.50
N SER A 89 6.39 -3.35 -19.69
CA SER A 89 6.89 -3.74 -21.01
C SER A 89 5.71 -4.09 -21.91
N MET A 90 5.65 -3.57 -23.13
CA MET A 90 4.53 -3.86 -24.05
C MET A 90 4.67 -5.23 -24.71
N LYS A 91 5.90 -5.62 -25.08
CA LYS A 91 6.20 -6.87 -25.78
C LYS A 91 5.87 -8.07 -24.90
N ASN A 92 5.06 -9.00 -25.42
CA ASN A 92 4.58 -10.22 -24.75
C ASN A 92 3.80 -10.01 -23.44
N THR A 93 3.40 -8.76 -23.11
CA THR A 93 2.60 -8.45 -21.92
C THR A 93 1.28 -7.77 -22.29
N LEU A 94 1.32 -6.84 -23.25
CA LEU A 94 0.16 -6.13 -23.76
C LEU A 94 -0.08 -6.43 -25.25
N LEU A 95 1.03 -6.63 -25.98
CA LEU A 95 1.04 -6.98 -27.39
C LEU A 95 1.47 -8.44 -27.55
N TRP A 96 0.78 -9.15 -28.44
CA TRP A 96 1.16 -10.46 -28.95
C TRP A 96 1.33 -10.38 -30.47
N ASN A 97 2.18 -11.23 -31.03
CA ASN A 97 2.34 -11.35 -32.48
C ASN A 97 1.60 -12.60 -32.97
N PRO A 98 0.38 -12.47 -33.54
CA PRO A 98 -0.31 -13.55 -34.26
C PRO A 98 0.42 -14.10 -35.48
N SER A 99 1.32 -13.32 -36.09
CA SER A 99 2.01 -13.75 -37.30
C SER A 99 3.03 -14.84 -36.99
N SER A 100 3.00 -15.91 -37.78
CA SER A 100 4.02 -16.96 -37.75
C SER A 100 5.29 -16.57 -38.50
N ASP A 101 5.23 -15.52 -39.32
CA ASP A 101 6.34 -15.04 -40.13
C ASP A 101 7.19 -14.03 -39.33
N PRO A 102 8.49 -14.31 -39.12
CA PRO A 102 9.38 -13.44 -38.35
C PRO A 102 9.72 -12.13 -39.08
N ASP A 103 9.61 -12.12 -40.41
CA ASP A 103 9.94 -10.96 -41.26
C ASP A 103 8.80 -9.96 -41.41
N SER A 104 7.56 -10.35 -41.07
CA SER A 104 6.39 -9.47 -41.07
C SER A 104 5.56 -9.70 -39.79
N PRO A 105 6.02 -9.19 -38.64
CA PRO A 105 5.27 -9.30 -37.41
C PRO A 105 4.01 -8.43 -37.49
N ASN A 106 2.88 -9.00 -37.08
CA ASN A 106 1.61 -8.29 -36.96
C ASN A 106 1.31 -8.14 -35.47
N HIS A 107 1.58 -6.97 -34.91
CA HIS A 107 1.40 -6.75 -33.47
C HIS A 107 -0.07 -6.48 -33.16
N ALA A 108 -0.69 -7.36 -32.38
CA ALA A 108 -2.06 -7.21 -31.91
C ALA A 108 -2.09 -7.06 -30.39
N PHE A 109 -3.08 -6.33 -29.87
CA PHE A 109 -3.32 -6.30 -28.44
C PHE A 109 -3.89 -7.63 -27.96
N ILE A 110 -3.46 -8.03 -26.76
CA ILE A 110 -4.08 -9.15 -26.05
C ILE A 110 -5.51 -8.75 -25.67
N GLU A 111 -6.43 -9.71 -25.71
CA GLU A 111 -7.84 -9.47 -25.42
C GLU A 111 -8.04 -8.76 -24.06
N ASN A 112 -8.98 -7.81 -24.02
CA ASN A 112 -9.37 -7.04 -22.83
C ASN A 112 -8.24 -6.20 -22.19
N ILE A 113 -7.12 -5.99 -22.86
CA ILE A 113 -6.02 -5.19 -22.27
C ILE A 113 -6.35 -3.70 -22.17
N VAL A 114 -7.12 -3.16 -23.12
CA VAL A 114 -7.54 -1.75 -23.14
C VAL A 114 -8.43 -1.40 -21.93
N PRO A 115 -9.52 -2.12 -21.62
CA PRO A 115 -10.32 -1.83 -20.43
C PRO A 115 -9.54 -2.06 -19.14
N PHE A 116 -8.61 -3.01 -19.10
CA PHE A 116 -7.73 -3.24 -17.95
C PHE A 116 -6.78 -2.05 -17.70
N LEU A 117 -6.10 -1.55 -18.74
CA LEU A 117 -5.24 -0.37 -18.65
C LEU A 117 -6.03 0.88 -18.23
N HIS A 118 -7.27 1.01 -18.69
CA HIS A 118 -8.17 2.08 -18.27
C HIS A 118 -8.54 2.00 -16.78
N GLN A 119 -8.69 0.80 -16.21
CA GLN A 119 -8.88 0.64 -14.77
C GLN A 119 -7.59 0.94 -13.99
N LEU A 120 -6.44 0.50 -14.48
CA LEU A 120 -5.14 0.76 -13.87
C LEU A 120 -4.78 2.25 -13.84
N SER A 121 -5.12 3.01 -14.88
CA SER A 121 -4.78 4.44 -15.01
C SER A 121 -5.45 5.32 -13.94
N LYS A 122 -6.51 4.82 -13.30
CA LYS A 122 -7.17 5.47 -12.17
C LYS A 122 -6.27 5.51 -10.94
N ILE A 123 -5.44 4.49 -10.76
CA ILE A 123 -4.64 4.26 -9.55
C ILE A 123 -3.15 4.57 -9.79
N TYR A 124 -2.67 4.32 -11.02
CA TYR A 124 -1.27 4.42 -11.39
C TYR A 124 -1.02 5.41 -12.53
N VAL A 125 0.18 5.99 -12.55
CA VAL A 125 0.77 6.61 -13.74
C VAL A 125 1.48 5.50 -14.50
N ILE A 126 1.01 5.18 -15.70
CA ILE A 126 1.47 4.03 -16.48
C ILE A 126 2.49 4.52 -17.51
N HIS A 127 3.71 3.97 -17.46
CA HIS A 127 4.71 4.10 -18.51
C HIS A 127 4.75 2.81 -19.31
N LEU A 128 4.51 2.91 -20.61
CA LEU A 128 4.59 1.78 -21.52
C LEU A 128 5.94 1.80 -22.23
N ILE A 129 6.66 0.68 -22.16
CA ILE A 129 7.99 0.53 -22.76
C ILE A 129 7.87 -0.51 -23.88
N CYS A 130 8.08 -0.08 -25.12
CA CYS A 130 8.14 -1.00 -26.26
C CYS A 130 9.55 -0.97 -26.86
N PRO A 131 10.33 -2.06 -26.75
CA PRO A 131 11.57 -2.19 -27.50
C PRO A 131 11.21 -2.49 -28.96
N VAL A 132 11.50 -1.52 -29.83
CA VAL A 132 11.24 -1.62 -31.27
C VAL A 132 12.53 -2.02 -31.98
N SER A 133 12.47 -3.05 -32.81
CA SER A 133 13.64 -3.56 -33.55
C SER A 133 13.71 -3.03 -34.98
N SER A 134 12.58 -2.60 -35.56
CA SER A 134 12.50 -2.11 -36.95
C SER A 134 11.64 -0.84 -37.08
N GLU A 135 11.94 0.02 -38.07
CA GLU A 135 11.14 1.22 -38.32
C GLU A 135 9.70 0.88 -38.78
N GLN A 136 9.47 -0.31 -39.35
CA GLN A 136 8.13 -0.80 -39.71
C GLN A 136 7.29 -1.09 -38.46
N GLU A 137 7.88 -1.75 -37.46
CA GLU A 137 7.23 -2.01 -36.17
C GLU A 137 6.91 -0.70 -35.44
N LYS A 138 7.80 0.29 -35.53
CA LYS A 138 7.55 1.64 -35.00
C LYS A 138 6.32 2.29 -35.63
N GLN A 139 6.19 2.19 -36.95
CA GLN A 139 5.04 2.76 -37.68
C GLN A 139 3.73 2.08 -37.33
N GLN A 140 3.72 0.76 -37.10
CA GLN A 140 2.52 0.04 -36.68
C GLN A 140 2.08 0.37 -35.24
N ILE A 141 3.01 0.71 -34.36
CA ILE A 141 2.73 0.98 -32.94
C ILE A 141 2.38 2.45 -32.69
N LEU A 142 2.92 3.37 -33.50
CA LEU A 142 2.70 4.82 -33.39
C LEU A 142 1.70 5.39 -34.40
N GLY A 143 1.41 4.66 -35.48
CA GLY A 143 0.43 5.04 -36.51
C GLY A 143 -1.00 4.79 -36.07
#